data_AF-A0A9P6M1N8-F1
#
_entry.id   AF-A0A9P6M1N8-F1
#
_cell.length_a   1.000
_cell.length_b   1.000
_cell.length_c   1.000
_cell.angle_alpha   90.00
_cell.angle_beta   90.00
_cell.angle_gamma   90.00
#
_symmetry.space_group_name_H-M   'P 1'
#
loop_
_entity.id
_entity.type
_entity.pdbx_description
1 polymer ?
#
loop_
_entity_poly.entity_id
_entity_poly.type
_entity_poly.pdbx_seq_one_letter_code
_entity_poly.pdbx_strand_id
1 'polypeptide(L)'
;MAKEERRVKELMDGAKRRAQRRKAFYDSKVPAIATASPCLSAEDSTAAIDVPVTNPEAYALTEDPKSLMSWASDPVIKIDRFDGRALLDYLPSTTPAMIESGLQMERDEDGIGNELRFERWHDLVDKHRLRVSEEQCLAENEEEWNDLVARHHALIGKVSEKKRDGSETAPPAHPFGFNYGTESMEQEQEVGQLVDRELTALEEENVLDHLDDLSTRDRDILDSMGAEFYIKNYYRLLRHAKADEDARVNQLKMTAV
;
A
#
# COMPACT_ATOMS: atom_id res chain seq x y z
N MET A 1 -54.59 -19.75 -9.64
CA MET A 1 -55.16 -18.40 -9.84
C MET A 1 -55.23 -17.61 -8.52
N ALA A 2 -56.20 -17.84 -7.62
CA ALA A 2 -56.33 -17.01 -6.40
C ALA A 2 -55.15 -17.10 -5.39
N LYS A 3 -54.42 -18.22 -5.37
CA LYS A 3 -53.23 -18.39 -4.50
C LYS A 3 -51.99 -17.67 -5.05
N GLU A 4 -51.77 -17.67 -6.37
CA GLU A 4 -50.68 -16.89 -6.98
C GLU A 4 -50.92 -15.38 -6.83
N GLU A 5 -52.16 -14.92 -7.04
CA GLU A 5 -52.50 -13.49 -6.89
C GLU A 5 -52.26 -12.99 -5.46
N ARG A 6 -52.61 -13.80 -4.45
CA ARG A 6 -52.32 -13.48 -3.06
C ARG A 6 -50.81 -13.39 -2.79
N ARG A 7 -50.01 -14.32 -3.35
CA ARG A 7 -48.56 -14.32 -3.22
C ARG A 7 -47.90 -13.09 -3.86
N VAL A 8 -48.37 -12.70 -5.06
CA VAL A 8 -47.87 -11.50 -5.75
C VAL A 8 -48.25 -10.23 -4.98
N LYS A 9 -49.46 -10.18 -4.42
CA LYS A 9 -49.91 -9.05 -3.59
C LYS A 9 -49.09 -8.93 -2.31
N GLU A 10 -48.81 -10.04 -1.63
CA GLU A 10 -47.94 -10.06 -0.44
C GLU A 10 -46.50 -9.63 -0.78
N LEU A 11 -45.98 -10.01 -1.95
CA LEU A 11 -44.68 -9.56 -2.44
C LEU A 11 -44.66 -8.05 -2.71
N MET A 12 -45.69 -7.52 -3.37
CA MET A 12 -45.85 -6.10 -3.64
C MET A 12 -46.00 -5.27 -2.36
N ASP A 13 -46.79 -5.74 -1.39
CA ASP A 13 -46.96 -5.09 -0.09
C ASP A 13 -45.66 -5.16 0.74
N GLY A 14 -44.87 -6.22 0.58
CA GLY A 14 -43.52 -6.35 1.14
C GLY A 14 -42.54 -5.34 0.52
N ALA A 15 -42.56 -5.19 -0.80
CA ALA A 15 -41.73 -4.22 -1.52
C ALA A 15 -42.12 -2.78 -1.17
N LYS A 16 -43.42 -2.48 -1.09
CA LYS A 16 -43.96 -1.17 -0.69
C LYS A 16 -43.56 -0.80 0.73
N ARG A 17 -43.68 -1.72 1.69
CA ARG A 17 -43.21 -1.50 3.07
C ARG A 17 -41.70 -1.33 3.15
N ARG A 18 -40.92 -2.06 2.35
CA ARG A 18 -39.46 -1.90 2.27
C ARG A 18 -39.06 -0.55 1.69
N ALA A 19 -39.75 -0.09 0.64
CA ALA A 19 -39.54 1.24 0.06
C ALA A 19 -39.91 2.35 1.04
N GLN A 20 -41.02 2.22 1.77
CA GLN A 20 -41.42 3.17 2.81
C GLN A 20 -40.42 3.21 3.97
N ARG A 21 -39.88 2.07 4.41
CA ARG A 21 -38.81 2.04 5.43
C ARG A 21 -37.51 2.69 4.93
N ARG A 22 -37.12 2.44 3.68
CA ARG A 22 -35.96 3.11 3.04
C ARG A 22 -36.18 4.62 2.99
N LYS A 23 -37.34 5.07 2.52
CA LYS A 23 -37.71 6.48 2.49
C LYS A 23 -37.68 7.10 3.89
N ALA A 24 -38.31 6.48 4.89
CA ALA A 24 -38.30 6.98 6.27
C ALA A 24 -36.88 7.01 6.89
N PHE A 25 -35.99 6.10 6.49
CA PHE A 25 -34.58 6.12 6.89
C PHE A 25 -33.84 7.31 6.25
N TYR A 26 -34.03 7.56 4.95
CA TYR A 26 -33.45 8.74 4.30
C TYR A 26 -34.06 10.02 4.86
N ASP A 27 -35.38 10.13 4.97
CA ASP A 27 -36.06 11.32 5.53
C ASP A 27 -35.70 11.58 7.00
N SER A 28 -35.34 10.57 7.78
CA SER A 28 -34.88 10.75 9.18
C SER A 28 -33.38 11.03 9.31
N LYS A 29 -32.56 10.67 8.32
CA LYS A 29 -31.11 10.92 8.31
C LYS A 29 -30.68 12.15 7.50
N VAL A 30 -31.50 12.61 6.56
CA VAL A 30 -31.18 13.71 5.63
C VAL A 30 -31.43 15.13 6.15
N PRO A 31 -32.18 15.44 7.24
CA PRO A 31 -32.13 16.82 7.77
C PRO A 31 -30.78 17.16 8.42
N ALA A 32 -29.89 16.17 8.62
CA ALA A 32 -28.53 16.36 9.15
C ALA A 32 -27.41 16.07 8.13
N ILE A 33 -27.73 15.59 6.92
CA ILE A 33 -26.77 15.21 5.88
C ILE A 33 -27.18 15.90 4.57
N ALA A 34 -27.30 17.23 4.61
CA ALA A 34 -27.31 18.08 3.42
C ALA A 34 -25.88 18.39 2.91
N THR A 35 -24.88 17.72 3.49
CA THR A 35 -23.47 17.80 3.11
C THR A 35 -22.96 16.37 2.93
N ALA A 36 -22.36 16.09 1.78
CA ALA A 36 -21.62 14.88 1.41
C ALA A 36 -22.46 13.64 1.01
N SER A 37 -22.77 13.53 -0.28
CA SER A 37 -21.90 12.83 -1.25
C SER A 37 -22.67 12.57 -2.54
N PRO A 38 -22.23 13.07 -3.71
CA PRO A 38 -22.75 12.59 -4.99
C PRO A 38 -22.22 11.17 -5.19
N CYS A 39 -23.14 10.23 -5.36
CA CYS A 39 -22.84 8.92 -5.92
C CYS A 39 -22.21 9.12 -7.31
N LEU A 40 -20.90 8.88 -7.42
CA LEU A 40 -20.23 8.67 -8.70
C LEU A 40 -20.77 7.37 -9.30
N SER A 41 -21.74 7.50 -10.20
CA SER A 41 -22.08 6.44 -11.16
C SER A 41 -21.39 6.79 -12.46
N ALA A 42 -20.23 6.18 -12.70
CA ALA A 42 -19.70 6.07 -14.05
C ALA A 42 -20.56 5.05 -14.80
N GLU A 43 -21.36 5.51 -15.76
CA GLU A 43 -21.98 4.64 -16.76
C GLU A 43 -21.79 5.25 -18.15
N ASP A 44 -20.93 4.60 -18.93
CA ASP A 44 -20.91 4.69 -20.38
C ASP A 44 -22.29 4.29 -20.93
N SER A 45 -23.07 5.24 -21.44
CA SER A 45 -24.30 4.96 -22.19
C SER A 45 -24.79 6.19 -22.94
N THR A 46 -24.88 6.10 -24.26
CA THR A 46 -25.38 7.11 -25.20
C THR A 46 -26.91 7.27 -25.14
N ALA A 47 -27.50 7.33 -23.95
CA ALA A 47 -28.91 7.62 -23.76
C ALA A 47 -29.03 8.85 -22.88
N ALA A 48 -29.75 9.87 -23.38
CA ALA A 48 -30.12 11.04 -22.60
C ALA A 48 -30.99 10.59 -21.41
N ILE A 49 -30.34 10.33 -20.29
CA ILE A 49 -30.99 10.17 -18.99
C ILE A 49 -31.20 11.59 -18.50
N ASP A 50 -32.43 12.08 -18.58
CA ASP A 50 -32.85 13.27 -17.86
C ASP A 50 -32.76 12.97 -16.35
N VAL A 51 -31.57 13.13 -15.79
CA VAL A 51 -31.38 13.15 -14.34
C VAL A 51 -32.10 14.41 -13.86
N PRO A 52 -33.15 14.30 -13.02
CA PRO A 52 -33.78 15.48 -12.47
C PRO A 52 -32.71 16.22 -11.66
N VAL A 53 -32.26 17.34 -12.20
CA VAL A 53 -31.31 18.24 -11.57
C VAL A 53 -31.97 18.75 -10.30
N THR A 54 -31.70 18.08 -9.18
CA THR A 54 -32.27 18.39 -7.86
C THR A 54 -31.88 19.79 -7.39
N ASN A 55 -30.82 20.38 -7.95
CA ASN A 55 -30.46 21.77 -7.74
C ASN A 55 -29.75 22.37 -8.98
N PRO A 56 -30.38 23.31 -9.72
CA PRO A 56 -29.82 23.88 -10.95
C PRO A 56 -28.56 24.72 -10.71
N GLU A 57 -28.40 25.29 -9.51
CA GLU A 57 -27.19 26.04 -9.15
C GLU A 57 -25.98 25.12 -8.98
N ALA A 58 -26.17 23.93 -8.41
CA ALA A 58 -25.10 22.95 -8.25
C ALA A 58 -24.64 22.40 -9.61
N TYR A 59 -25.59 22.14 -10.51
CA TYR A 59 -25.31 21.71 -11.88
C TYR A 59 -24.55 22.79 -12.67
N ALA A 60 -24.96 24.06 -12.56
CA ALA A 60 -24.22 25.16 -13.18
C ALA A 60 -22.79 25.27 -12.64
N LEU A 61 -22.54 25.08 -11.33
CA LEU A 61 -21.17 25.14 -10.80
C LEU A 61 -20.27 23.98 -11.26
N THR A 62 -20.83 22.79 -11.48
CA THR A 62 -20.05 21.58 -11.85
C THR A 62 -19.90 21.38 -13.35
N GLU A 63 -20.93 21.73 -14.15
CA GLU A 63 -20.98 21.44 -15.59
C GLU A 63 -20.76 22.69 -16.46
N ASP A 64 -20.71 23.90 -15.88
CA ASP A 64 -20.39 25.09 -16.69
C ASP A 64 -18.93 25.06 -17.13
N PRO A 65 -18.63 25.12 -18.45
CA PRO A 65 -17.26 25.17 -18.95
C PRO A 65 -16.51 26.46 -18.56
N LYS A 66 -17.22 27.44 -18.01
CA LYS A 66 -16.66 28.67 -17.43
C LYS A 66 -16.08 28.46 -16.02
N SER A 67 -16.47 27.39 -15.33
CA SER A 67 -15.99 27.04 -13.99
C SER A 67 -14.56 26.46 -14.05
N LEU A 68 -14.19 25.86 -15.19
CA LEU A 68 -12.90 25.24 -15.42
C LEU A 68 -11.74 26.26 -15.40
N MET A 69 -10.66 25.90 -14.71
CA MET A 69 -9.42 26.66 -14.64
C MET A 69 -8.37 26.08 -15.59
N SER A 70 -7.42 26.90 -16.06
CA SER A 70 -6.24 26.38 -16.78
C SER A 70 -5.35 25.63 -15.82
N TRP A 71 -4.84 24.47 -16.23
CA TRP A 71 -3.83 23.76 -15.47
C TRP A 71 -2.51 24.53 -15.46
N ALA A 72 -1.79 24.49 -14.33
CA ALA A 72 -0.57 25.27 -14.14
C ALA A 72 0.61 24.81 -15.04
N SER A 73 0.64 23.53 -15.44
CA SER A 73 1.69 22.99 -16.33
C SER A 73 1.37 23.20 -17.81
N ASP A 74 0.08 23.10 -18.19
CA ASP A 74 -0.36 23.38 -19.56
C ASP A 74 -1.66 24.21 -19.56
N PRO A 75 -1.62 25.49 -19.97
CA PRO A 75 -2.78 26.36 -19.97
C PRO A 75 -3.83 26.01 -21.05
N VAL A 76 -3.49 25.14 -22.01
CA VAL A 76 -4.43 24.59 -23.00
C VAL A 76 -5.40 23.62 -22.33
N ILE A 77 -4.93 22.88 -21.32
CA ILE A 77 -5.74 21.93 -20.58
C ILE A 77 -6.57 22.68 -19.54
N LYS A 78 -7.89 22.48 -19.61
CA LYS A 78 -8.85 23.02 -18.64
C LYS A 78 -9.22 21.93 -17.64
N ILE A 79 -9.16 22.25 -16.35
CA ILE A 79 -9.40 21.34 -15.23
C ILE A 79 -10.46 21.92 -14.30
N ASP A 80 -11.17 21.04 -13.59
CA ASP A 80 -12.09 21.47 -12.53
C ASP A 80 -11.29 22.09 -11.36
N ARG A 81 -11.90 23.03 -10.64
CA ARG A 81 -11.35 23.63 -9.42
C ARG A 81 -11.22 22.62 -8.28
N PHE A 82 -12.01 21.54 -8.32
CA PHE A 82 -11.92 20.43 -7.38
C PHE A 82 -11.03 19.29 -7.89
N ASP A 83 -10.45 19.42 -9.09
CA ASP A 83 -9.45 18.49 -9.57
C ASP A 83 -8.20 18.56 -8.69
N GLY A 84 -7.68 17.41 -8.24
CA GLY A 84 -6.50 17.36 -7.38
C GLY A 84 -5.27 18.06 -7.97
N ARG A 85 -5.19 18.19 -9.30
CA ARG A 85 -4.14 18.95 -9.99
C ARG A 85 -4.16 20.45 -9.70
N ALA A 86 -5.30 21.01 -9.30
CA ALA A 86 -5.42 22.41 -8.90
C ALA A 86 -4.80 22.68 -7.51
N LEU A 87 -4.60 21.63 -6.69
CA LEU A 87 -3.96 21.74 -5.36
C LEU A 87 -2.43 21.74 -5.42
N LEU A 88 -1.84 21.54 -6.60
CA LEU A 88 -0.39 21.51 -6.77
C LEU A 88 0.14 22.94 -6.95
N ASP A 89 0.78 23.48 -5.90
CA ASP A 89 1.36 24.84 -5.91
C ASP A 89 2.56 24.97 -6.87
N TYR A 90 3.29 23.88 -7.09
CA TYR A 90 4.46 23.84 -7.95
C TYR A 90 4.44 22.58 -8.81
N LEU A 91 4.52 22.78 -10.13
CA LEU A 91 4.74 21.71 -11.10
C LEU A 91 6.12 21.95 -11.71
N PRO A 92 7.04 20.97 -11.65
CA PRO A 92 8.30 21.07 -12.34
C PRO A 92 8.01 21.27 -13.83
N SER A 93 8.55 22.33 -14.45
CA SER A 93 8.43 22.49 -15.89
C SER A 93 9.20 21.34 -16.53
N THR A 94 8.49 20.39 -17.13
CA THR A 94 9.08 19.28 -17.86
C THR A 94 9.78 19.84 -19.11
N THR A 95 11.00 20.31 -18.94
CA THR A 95 11.86 20.60 -20.08
C THR A 95 12.19 19.27 -20.74
N PRO A 96 12.30 19.21 -22.08
CA PRO A 96 12.78 18.00 -22.76
C PRO A 96 14.16 17.58 -22.22
N ALA A 97 14.95 18.54 -21.71
CA ALA A 97 16.17 18.28 -20.97
C ALA A 97 15.96 17.45 -19.68
N MET A 98 14.85 17.59 -18.94
CA MET A 98 14.54 16.75 -17.76
C MET A 98 14.16 15.31 -18.12
N ILE A 99 13.45 15.13 -19.24
CA ILE A 99 13.07 13.80 -19.75
C ILE A 99 14.29 13.08 -20.32
N GLU A 100 15.09 13.79 -21.11
CA GLU A 100 16.32 13.28 -21.74
C GLU A 100 17.46 13.12 -20.73
N SER A 101 17.47 13.89 -19.64
CA SER A 101 18.42 13.73 -18.53
C SER A 101 18.01 12.68 -17.52
N GLY A 102 16.76 12.18 -17.54
CA GLY A 102 16.20 11.28 -16.54
C GLY A 102 16.74 11.51 -15.13
N LEU A 103 16.52 12.70 -14.53
CA LEU A 103 17.24 13.17 -13.33
C LEU A 103 18.77 13.10 -13.52
N GLN A 104 19.41 14.22 -13.86
CA GLN A 104 20.87 14.31 -13.75
C GLN A 104 21.29 14.09 -12.28
N MET A 105 21.60 12.85 -11.95
CA MET A 105 22.06 12.35 -10.65
C MET A 105 23.47 12.84 -10.28
N GLU A 106 24.09 13.62 -11.17
CA GLU A 106 25.47 14.10 -11.09
C GLU A 106 25.61 15.46 -10.39
N ARG A 107 24.52 16.14 -10.05
CA ARG A 107 24.59 17.42 -9.30
C ARG A 107 24.49 17.22 -7.78
N ASP A 108 25.02 16.11 -7.29
CA ASP A 108 25.20 15.87 -5.86
C ASP A 108 26.55 16.47 -5.40
N GLU A 109 26.70 17.79 -5.43
CA GLU A 109 27.82 18.43 -4.73
C GLU A 109 27.69 18.29 -3.20
N ASP A 110 26.48 18.04 -2.69
CA ASP A 110 26.15 18.06 -1.26
C ASP A 110 26.25 16.70 -0.55
N GLY A 111 26.58 15.61 -1.25
CA GLY A 111 26.65 14.26 -0.67
C GLY A 111 25.30 13.60 -0.36
N ILE A 112 24.21 14.37 -0.27
CA ILE A 112 22.84 13.92 0.03
C ILE A 112 22.36 12.84 -0.95
N GLY A 113 22.63 12.99 -2.25
CA GLY A 113 22.17 11.98 -3.20
C GLY A 113 22.92 10.65 -3.07
N ASN A 114 24.12 10.62 -2.47
CA ASN A 114 24.81 9.37 -2.17
C ASN A 114 24.16 8.61 -1.02
N GLU A 115 23.77 9.32 0.04
CA GLU A 115 22.99 8.76 1.15
C GLU A 115 21.61 8.29 0.68
N LEU A 116 20.93 9.08 -0.17
CA LEU A 116 19.64 8.68 -0.74
C LEU A 116 19.75 7.45 -1.65
N ARG A 117 20.84 7.33 -2.40
CA ARG A 117 21.13 6.13 -3.20
C ARG A 117 21.39 4.92 -2.31
N PHE A 118 22.11 5.11 -1.20
CA PHE A 118 22.32 4.05 -0.22
C PHE A 118 20.98 3.53 0.29
N GLU A 119 20.12 4.38 0.85
CA GLU A 119 18.80 3.97 1.34
C GLU A 119 17.93 3.29 0.26
N ARG A 120 18.08 3.72 -1.00
CA ARG A 120 17.32 3.14 -2.12
C ARG A 120 17.82 1.77 -2.54
N TRP A 121 19.14 1.55 -2.54
CA TRP A 121 19.76 0.44 -3.25
C TRP A 121 20.54 -0.53 -2.35
N HIS A 122 20.77 -0.20 -1.08
CA HIS A 122 21.50 -1.05 -0.11
C HIS A 122 20.96 -2.48 -0.07
N ASP A 123 19.63 -2.67 -0.01
CA ASP A 123 19.01 -4.00 0.02
C ASP A 123 19.36 -4.83 -1.22
N LEU A 124 19.46 -4.17 -2.38
CA LEU A 124 19.82 -4.84 -3.64
C LEU A 124 21.32 -5.20 -3.66
N VAL A 125 22.17 -4.33 -3.14
CA VAL A 125 23.61 -4.61 -3.01
C VAL A 125 23.81 -5.83 -2.10
N ASP A 126 23.08 -5.91 -1.00
CA ASP A 126 23.17 -7.02 -0.06
C ASP A 126 22.64 -8.33 -0.64
N LYS A 127 21.53 -8.31 -1.37
CA LYS A 127 21.03 -9.49 -2.13
C LYS A 127 22.01 -9.92 -3.22
N HIS A 128 22.62 -8.96 -3.93
CA HIS A 128 23.62 -9.23 -4.95
C HIS A 128 24.90 -9.85 -4.35
N ARG A 129 25.35 -9.36 -3.19
CA ARG A 129 26.46 -9.92 -2.42
C ARG A 129 26.20 -11.37 -2.02
N LEU A 130 24.99 -11.67 -1.53
CA LEU A 130 24.55 -13.01 -1.15
C LEU A 130 24.27 -13.92 -2.37
N ARG A 131 24.29 -13.37 -3.59
CA ARG A 131 23.99 -14.08 -4.85
C ARG A 131 22.63 -14.75 -4.85
N VAL A 132 21.67 -14.17 -4.16
CA VAL A 132 20.28 -14.62 -4.13
C VAL A 132 19.65 -14.31 -5.48
N SER A 133 19.01 -15.31 -6.10
CA SER A 133 18.29 -15.08 -7.34
C SER A 133 16.98 -14.32 -7.08
N GLU A 134 16.47 -13.62 -8.09
CA GLU A 134 15.18 -12.93 -7.98
C GLU A 134 14.04 -13.91 -7.62
N GLU A 135 14.08 -15.13 -8.17
CA GLU A 135 13.10 -16.19 -7.88
C GLU A 135 13.12 -16.61 -6.39
N GLN A 136 14.31 -16.76 -5.80
CA GLN A 136 14.47 -17.07 -4.38
C GLN A 136 13.95 -15.94 -3.50
N CYS A 137 14.33 -14.70 -3.82
CA CYS A 137 13.87 -13.53 -3.08
C CYS A 137 12.35 -13.35 -3.12
N LEU A 138 11.71 -13.64 -4.26
CA LEU A 138 10.26 -13.59 -4.38
C LEU A 138 9.56 -14.67 -3.55
N ALA A 139 10.12 -15.89 -3.53
CA ALA A 139 9.60 -17.00 -2.73
C ALA A 139 9.67 -16.69 -1.23
N GLU A 140 10.80 -16.19 -0.75
CA GLU A 140 10.99 -15.76 0.64
C GLU A 140 9.99 -14.66 1.04
N ASN A 141 9.81 -13.65 0.17
CA ASN A 141 8.84 -12.57 0.43
C ASN A 141 7.39 -13.10 0.47
N GLU A 142 7.04 -14.06 -0.40
CA GLU A 142 5.72 -14.69 -0.37
C GLU A 142 5.49 -15.46 0.95
N GLU A 143 6.49 -16.20 1.43
CA GLU A 143 6.45 -16.89 2.72
C GLU A 143 6.27 -15.91 3.88
N GLU A 144 7.08 -14.85 3.96
CA GLU A 144 6.96 -13.82 5.00
C GLU A 144 5.59 -13.13 5.00
N TRP A 145 5.05 -12.83 3.81
CA TRP A 145 3.71 -12.27 3.66
C TRP A 145 2.63 -13.23 4.14
N ASN A 146 2.72 -14.50 3.77
CA ASN A 146 1.79 -15.53 4.20
C ASN A 146 1.80 -15.67 5.73
N ASP A 147 2.98 -15.65 6.35
CA ASP A 147 3.15 -15.69 7.79
C ASP A 147 2.59 -14.44 8.49
N LEU A 148 2.79 -13.26 7.91
CA LEU A 148 2.22 -12.02 8.43
C LEU A 148 0.69 -12.04 8.36
N VAL A 149 0.12 -12.50 7.25
CA VAL A 149 -1.32 -12.66 7.08
C VAL A 149 -1.88 -13.69 8.07
N ALA A 150 -1.20 -14.82 8.27
CA ALA A 150 -1.57 -15.83 9.24
C ALA A 150 -1.57 -15.28 10.67
N ARG A 151 -0.51 -14.56 11.06
CA ARG A 151 -0.42 -13.87 12.36
C ARG A 151 -1.53 -12.83 12.55
N HIS A 152 -1.82 -12.05 11.51
CA HIS A 152 -2.89 -11.06 11.54
C HIS A 152 -4.28 -11.72 11.67
N HIS A 153 -4.54 -12.79 10.93
CA HIS A 153 -5.76 -13.59 11.06
C HIS A 153 -5.91 -14.20 12.46
N ALA A 154 -4.83 -14.73 13.02
CA ALA A 154 -4.81 -15.24 14.40
C ALA A 154 -5.09 -14.13 15.42
N LEU A 155 -4.56 -12.92 15.21
CA LEU A 155 -4.82 -11.76 16.08
C LEU A 155 -6.30 -11.33 16.00
N ILE A 156 -6.88 -11.26 14.80
CA ILE A 156 -8.31 -10.97 14.60
C ILE A 156 -9.17 -12.04 15.27
N GLY A 157 -8.81 -13.32 15.14
CA GLY A 157 -9.49 -14.43 15.81
C GLY A 157 -9.54 -14.22 17.32
N LYS A 158 -8.39 -13.91 17.95
CA LYS A 158 -8.28 -13.63 19.39
C LYS A 158 -9.09 -12.39 19.83
N VAL A 159 -9.15 -11.34 19.01
CA VAL A 159 -9.97 -10.14 19.29
C VAL A 159 -11.47 -10.45 19.15
N SER A 160 -11.86 -11.28 18.18
CA SER A 160 -13.24 -11.74 17.98
C SER A 160 -13.72 -12.62 19.13
N GLU A 161 -12.91 -13.55 19.62
CA GLU A 161 -13.23 -14.41 20.77
C GLU A 161 -13.42 -13.60 22.06
N LYS A 162 -12.52 -12.64 22.32
CA LYS A 162 -12.64 -11.72 23.47
C LYS A 162 -13.91 -10.88 23.45
N LYS A 163 -14.55 -10.68 22.28
CA LYS A 163 -15.83 -9.98 22.14
C LYS A 163 -17.04 -10.90 22.36
N ARG A 164 -16.88 -12.22 22.21
CA ARG A 164 -17.93 -13.24 22.44
C ARG A 164 -18.07 -13.61 23.91
N ASP A 165 -17.00 -13.53 24.70
CA ASP A 165 -17.03 -13.78 26.15
C ASP A 165 -17.79 -12.70 26.95
N GLY A 166 -18.24 -11.61 26.30
CA GLY A 166 -19.01 -10.53 26.93
C GLY A 166 -20.53 -10.58 26.72
N SER A 167 -21.08 -11.58 26.01
CA SER A 167 -22.54 -11.67 25.78
C SER A 167 -23.07 -13.11 25.81
N GLU A 168 -23.19 -13.67 27.01
CA GLU A 168 -23.99 -14.89 27.25
C GLU A 168 -25.49 -14.55 27.20
N THR A 169 -26.07 -14.28 26.03
CA THR A 169 -27.53 -14.35 25.77
C THR A 169 -27.86 -14.08 24.29
N ALA A 170 -27.46 -14.97 23.37
CA ALA A 170 -28.06 -15.02 22.03
C ALA A 170 -27.93 -16.44 21.42
N PRO A 171 -28.94 -16.95 20.69
CA PRO A 171 -28.87 -18.25 20.04
C PRO A 171 -27.80 -18.26 18.93
N PRO A 172 -27.24 -19.43 18.57
CA PRO A 172 -26.09 -19.52 17.67
C PRO A 172 -26.48 -19.05 16.27
N ALA A 173 -26.05 -17.84 15.90
CA ALA A 173 -26.03 -17.42 14.51
C ALA A 173 -24.93 -18.22 13.81
N HIS A 174 -25.32 -19.13 12.91
CA HIS A 174 -24.38 -19.84 12.03
C HIS A 174 -23.53 -18.80 11.27
N PRO A 175 -22.21 -18.71 11.52
CA PRO A 175 -21.36 -17.84 10.73
C PRO A 175 -21.19 -18.52 9.37
N PHE A 176 -21.70 -17.89 8.32
CA PHE A 176 -21.31 -18.22 6.96
C PHE A 176 -19.86 -17.77 6.78
N GLY A 177 -18.91 -18.63 7.17
CA GLY A 177 -17.49 -18.46 6.88
C GLY A 177 -17.20 -19.01 5.49
N PHE A 178 -16.67 -18.17 4.60
CA PHE A 178 -16.09 -18.62 3.34
C PHE A 178 -14.72 -19.25 3.62
N ASN A 179 -14.53 -20.51 3.20
CA ASN A 179 -13.25 -21.19 3.22
C ASN A 179 -12.50 -20.90 1.90
N TYR A 180 -11.47 -20.07 1.94
CA TYR A 180 -10.65 -19.76 0.78
C TYR A 180 -9.57 -20.82 0.52
N GLY A 181 -9.94 -22.10 0.48
CA GLY A 181 -9.12 -23.17 -0.11
C GLY A 181 -7.65 -23.27 0.29
N THR A 182 -7.21 -22.69 1.42
CA THR A 182 -5.86 -22.87 1.97
C THR A 182 -5.84 -24.19 2.73
N GLU A 183 -5.96 -25.30 2.01
CA GLU A 183 -5.38 -26.56 2.45
C GLU A 183 -3.87 -26.38 2.34
N SER A 184 -3.22 -26.22 3.49
CA SER A 184 -1.78 -26.18 3.63
C SER A 184 -1.19 -27.47 3.05
N MET A 185 -0.70 -27.39 1.81
CA MET A 185 0.28 -28.34 1.30
C MET A 185 1.59 -28.05 2.02
N GLU A 186 1.80 -28.72 3.13
CA GLU A 186 3.13 -28.91 3.72
C GLU A 186 3.94 -29.73 2.71
N GLN A 187 4.61 -29.05 1.79
CA GLN A 187 5.73 -29.63 1.07
C GLN A 187 6.94 -29.46 1.99
N GLU A 188 7.23 -30.51 2.77
CA GLU A 188 8.55 -30.68 3.36
C GLU A 188 9.57 -30.74 2.21
N GLN A 189 10.15 -29.59 1.87
CA GLN A 189 11.37 -29.58 1.09
C GLN A 189 12.49 -30.06 2.01
N GLU A 190 13.04 -31.22 1.66
CA GLU A 190 14.24 -31.77 2.24
C GLU A 190 15.36 -30.71 2.14
N VAL A 191 15.61 -30.02 3.26
CA VAL A 191 16.70 -29.06 3.39
C VAL A 191 17.99 -29.84 3.15
N GLY A 192 18.53 -29.70 1.94
CA GLY A 192 19.80 -30.25 1.55
C GLY A 192 20.85 -29.83 2.57
N GLN A 193 21.49 -30.84 3.17
CA GLN A 193 22.53 -30.70 4.16
C GLN A 193 23.65 -29.80 3.59
N LEU A 194 23.64 -28.52 3.96
CA LEU A 194 24.70 -27.58 3.64
C LEU A 194 25.95 -28.07 4.35
N VAL A 195 26.97 -28.36 3.56
CA VAL A 195 28.30 -28.70 4.05
C VAL A 195 28.77 -27.51 4.89
N ASP A 196 29.10 -27.74 6.16
CA ASP A 196 29.66 -26.74 7.09
C ASP A 196 30.98 -26.20 6.54
N ARG A 197 30.90 -25.33 5.54
CA ARG A 197 31.99 -24.49 5.09
C ARG A 197 31.88 -23.22 5.91
N GLU A 198 32.92 -22.90 6.68
CA GLU A 198 33.03 -21.60 7.35
C GLU A 198 32.77 -20.51 6.30
N LEU A 199 31.62 -19.85 6.42
CA LEU A 199 31.26 -18.70 5.61
C LEU A 199 32.29 -17.62 5.91
N THR A 200 32.77 -16.94 4.87
CA THR A 200 33.56 -15.73 5.10
C THR A 200 32.64 -14.64 5.68
N ALA A 201 33.19 -13.68 6.43
CA ALA A 201 32.41 -12.58 7.01
C ALA A 201 31.61 -11.76 5.97
N LEU A 202 31.96 -11.88 4.69
CA LEU A 202 31.26 -11.27 3.56
C LEU A 202 30.09 -12.12 3.02
N GLU A 203 30.04 -13.40 3.33
CA GLU A 203 28.99 -14.35 2.89
C GLU A 203 27.91 -14.55 3.96
N GLU A 204 28.10 -14.02 5.17
CA GLU A 204 27.09 -14.04 6.24
C GLU A 204 25.87 -13.20 5.88
N GLU A 205 24.69 -13.61 6.36
CA GLU A 205 23.41 -13.00 6.01
C GLU A 205 23.37 -11.51 6.39
N ASN A 206 23.80 -11.18 7.61
CA ASN A 206 23.87 -9.80 8.09
C ASN A 206 25.31 -9.28 8.17
N VAL A 207 25.71 -8.49 7.16
CA VAL A 207 27.06 -7.89 7.11
C VAL A 207 27.30 -6.89 8.23
N LEU A 208 26.25 -6.22 8.72
CA LEU A 208 26.40 -5.14 9.69
C LEU A 208 27.08 -5.64 10.97
N ASP A 209 26.81 -6.86 11.39
CA ASP A 209 27.38 -7.45 12.60
C ASP A 209 28.88 -7.73 12.47
N HIS A 210 29.34 -8.05 11.26
CA HIS A 210 30.70 -8.52 10.97
C HIS A 210 31.58 -7.47 10.26
N LEU A 211 31.11 -6.22 10.15
CA LEU A 211 31.80 -5.09 9.50
C LEU A 211 33.24 -4.82 10.01
N ASP A 212 33.53 -5.15 11.27
CA ASP A 212 34.84 -4.93 11.88
C ASP A 212 35.83 -6.06 11.58
N ASP A 213 35.33 -7.27 11.28
CA ASP A 213 36.14 -8.44 10.93
C ASP A 213 36.52 -8.48 9.44
N LEU A 214 35.92 -7.61 8.62
CA LEU A 214 36.19 -7.54 7.18
C LEU A 214 37.63 -7.13 6.87
N SER A 215 38.27 -7.89 5.99
CA SER A 215 39.60 -7.59 5.44
C SER A 215 39.56 -6.34 4.55
N THR A 216 40.72 -5.69 4.35
CA THR A 216 40.83 -4.56 3.40
C THR A 216 40.34 -4.94 2.01
N ARG A 217 40.62 -6.18 1.57
CA ARG A 217 40.15 -6.70 0.28
C ARG A 217 38.62 -6.78 0.22
N ASP A 218 37.99 -7.22 1.30
CA ASP A 218 36.53 -7.40 1.34
C ASP A 218 35.81 -6.05 1.34
N ARG A 219 36.43 -5.03 1.95
CA ARG A 219 35.96 -3.63 1.89
C ARG A 219 36.01 -3.09 0.47
N ASP A 220 37.11 -3.34 -0.26
CA ASP A 220 37.22 -2.93 -1.67
C ASP A 220 36.17 -3.64 -2.54
N ILE A 221 35.87 -4.91 -2.24
CA ILE A 221 34.82 -5.66 -2.93
C ILE A 221 33.45 -5.04 -2.64
N LEU A 222 33.13 -4.73 -1.39
CA LEU A 222 31.88 -4.04 -1.02
C LEU A 222 31.74 -2.68 -1.72
N ASP A 223 32.82 -1.90 -1.75
CA ASP A 223 32.81 -0.61 -2.46
C ASP A 223 32.63 -0.80 -3.97
N SER A 224 33.20 -1.85 -4.57
CA SER A 224 32.97 -2.18 -5.97
C SER A 224 31.53 -2.63 -6.26
N MET A 225 30.92 -3.42 -5.38
CA MET A 225 29.53 -3.84 -5.49
C MET A 225 28.58 -2.64 -5.35
N GLY A 226 28.82 -1.75 -4.38
CA GLY A 226 28.03 -0.52 -4.23
C GLY A 226 28.16 0.44 -5.43
N ALA A 227 29.34 0.48 -6.07
CA ALA A 227 29.57 1.30 -7.24
C ALA A 227 28.72 0.89 -8.46
N GLU A 228 28.37 -0.40 -8.59
CA GLU A 228 27.43 -0.88 -9.63
C GLU A 228 26.05 -0.24 -9.48
N PHE A 229 25.66 0.10 -8.25
CA PHE A 229 24.41 0.79 -7.91
C PHE A 229 24.59 2.30 -7.70
N TYR A 230 25.69 2.86 -8.21
CA TYR A 230 26.03 4.28 -8.11
C TYR A 230 26.23 4.80 -6.69
N ILE A 231 26.47 3.92 -5.71
CA ILE A 231 26.80 4.29 -4.34
C ILE A 231 28.34 4.43 -4.24
N LYS A 232 28.80 5.58 -3.76
CA LYS A 232 30.22 5.85 -3.50
C LYS A 232 30.53 5.53 -2.04
N ASN A 233 31.66 4.87 -1.78
CA ASN A 233 32.12 4.51 -0.42
C ASN A 233 31.08 3.72 0.39
N TYR A 234 30.58 2.61 -0.17
CA TYR A 234 29.55 1.75 0.43
C TYR A 234 29.93 1.26 1.83
N TYR A 235 31.18 0.83 2.04
CA TYR A 235 31.65 0.36 3.35
C TYR A 235 31.51 1.43 4.44
N ARG A 236 31.80 2.70 4.11
CA ARG A 236 31.66 3.81 5.06
C ARG A 236 30.20 4.03 5.43
N LEU A 237 29.30 3.95 4.46
CA LEU A 237 27.85 4.12 4.69
C LEU A 237 27.29 2.98 5.53
N LEU A 238 27.73 1.73 5.30
CA LEU A 238 27.37 0.60 6.16
C LEU A 238 27.80 0.79 7.62
N ARG A 239 28.96 1.40 7.88
CA ARG A 239 29.37 1.76 9.25
C ARG A 239 28.44 2.79 9.89
N HIS A 240 27.96 3.76 9.13
CA HIS A 240 26.97 4.73 9.63
C HIS A 240 25.64 4.03 9.93
N ALA A 241 25.17 3.17 9.03
CA ALA A 241 23.95 2.37 9.24
C ALA A 241 24.05 1.47 10.48
N LYS A 242 25.19 0.79 10.70
CA LYS A 242 25.44 0.01 11.92
C LYS A 242 25.32 0.87 13.18
N ALA A 243 25.96 2.04 13.18
CA ALA A 243 25.94 2.94 14.34
C ALA A 243 24.53 3.45 14.64
N ASP A 244 23.73 3.74 13.61
CA ASP A 244 22.34 4.18 13.75
C ASP A 244 21.44 3.05 14.28
N GLU A 245 21.62 1.82 13.80
CA GLU A 245 20.87 0.66 14.30
C GLU A 245 21.25 0.33 15.75
N ASP A 246 22.53 0.35 16.09
CA ASP A 246 23.00 0.19 17.47
C ASP A 246 22.42 1.28 18.39
N ALA A 247 22.35 2.53 17.92
CA ALA A 247 21.72 3.62 18.65
C ALA A 247 20.21 3.39 18.84
N ARG A 248 19.51 2.93 17.80
CA ARG A 248 18.07 2.59 17.86
C ARG A 248 17.78 1.45 18.82
N VAL A 249 18.57 0.38 18.77
CA VAL A 249 18.48 -0.75 19.69
C VAL A 249 18.73 -0.31 21.13
N ASN A 250 19.71 0.57 21.36
CA ASN A 250 19.98 1.12 22.68
C ASN A 250 18.83 2.01 23.19
N GLN A 251 18.23 2.83 22.33
CA GLN A 251 17.04 3.62 22.68
C GLN A 251 15.86 2.72 23.08
N LEU A 252 15.59 1.67 22.31
CA LEU A 252 14.52 0.70 22.61
C LEU A 252 14.73 0.03 23.98
N LYS A 253 15.97 -0.39 24.27
CA LYS A 253 16.35 -0.96 25.58
C LYS A 253 16.12 0.03 26.72
N MET A 254 16.40 1.31 26.52
CA MET A 254 16.14 2.35 27.53
C MET A 254 14.66 2.63 27.73
N THR A 255 13.84 2.55 26.68
CA THR A 255 12.38 2.78 26.78
C THR A 255 11.58 1.59 27.32
N ALA A 256 12.15 0.39 27.28
CA ALA A 256 11.52 -0.84 27.76
C ALA A 256 11.70 -1.07 29.29
N VAL A 257 12.50 -0.22 29.96
CA VAL A 257 12.70 -0.19 31.41
C VAL A 257 11.76 0.83 32.04
#